data_AF-A0A6P9EJC6-F1
#
_entry.id   AF-A0A6P9EJC6-F1
#
_cell.length_a   1.000
_cell.length_b   1.000
_cell.length_c   1.000
_cell.angle_alpha   90.00
_cell.angle_beta   90.00
_cell.angle_gamma   90.00
#
_symmetry.space_group_name_H-M   'P 1'
#
loop_
_entity.id
_entity.type
_entity.pdbx_description
1 polymer ?
#
loop_
_entity_poly.entity_id
_entity_poly.type
_entity_poly.pdbx_seq_one_letter_code
_entity_poly.pdbx_strand_id
1 'polypeptide(L)'
;MYVKIETSRLDYFRNKQQEIRSEVYQGIVDSLSIGQSNASKVGKRIILPSSFIGGPRDMRKRYMEAMALVQRFGKSDIFLTMTCNPSWKEILDELGPQEEAQNRPDLIARIFRAKLEELKDELFKREIFGKVSAYVYVIEHQKRGLPHAHFLIILQRNWKIYAPESFDEIVSAEIPDRERNLHLHKTVKRHMMHGPCGVLNLNNVCMKANGSCKNHFPKGFVPNTTVGIDCFPQYKRCDNGMTVKVRGKDLDNRWVVPHNPYLLAKFDCHLNVEICSTIKAVKYLYKYIYKGHDRVAFNLIPGQNIQDIDEIQQFQSARWIAPPEAMWRIYGFILNEMHPSVYSLHLHLEDQHLVAFHAHDNLNNVLRSDFTAKSMLTEFFSTNQTNENARKLLYKEFPEAFVWNQQHKIWTPRKKKTVIGRIVTASPFEGERYYLRILLNHIRGPLSFDHIKIVSNVTAPTFREAATLHGLLQRDTSLQDCMQEASLYQIPHSLRRLFATILVYCNPTNPREL
;
A
#
# COMPACT_ATOMS: atom_id res chain seq x y z
N MET A 1 11.11 26.40 1.35
CA MET A 1 10.56 26.22 2.71
C MET A 1 10.43 24.75 3.10
N TYR A 2 9.60 23.94 2.43
CA TYR A 2 9.40 22.52 2.80
C TYR A 2 10.68 21.69 2.89
N VAL A 3 11.63 21.88 1.96
CA VAL A 3 12.94 21.19 2.01
C VAL A 3 13.63 21.40 3.36
N LYS A 4 13.62 22.62 3.92
CA LYS A 4 14.18 22.88 5.26
C LYS A 4 13.44 22.11 6.35
N ILE A 5 12.10 22.05 6.29
CA ILE A 5 11.28 21.27 7.24
C ILE A 5 11.61 19.78 7.15
N GLU A 6 11.74 19.24 5.93
CA GLU A 6 12.09 17.85 5.71
C GLU A 6 13.51 17.54 6.19
N THR A 7 14.48 18.41 5.91
CA THR A 7 15.84 18.33 6.46
C THR A 7 15.82 18.34 7.97
N SER A 8 15.12 19.26 8.63
CA SER A 8 15.01 19.28 10.09
C SER A 8 14.37 18.01 10.65
N ARG A 9 13.42 17.39 9.94
CA ARG A 9 12.86 16.08 10.33
C ARG A 9 13.89 14.96 10.17
N LEU A 10 14.67 14.96 9.10
CA LEU A 10 15.75 13.99 8.91
C LEU A 10 16.83 14.16 9.98
N ASP A 11 17.19 15.40 10.32
CA ASP A 11 18.13 15.72 11.38
C ASP A 11 17.60 15.29 12.75
N TYR A 12 16.30 15.47 13.00
CA TYR A 12 15.65 14.90 14.18
C TYR A 12 15.88 13.38 14.26
N PHE A 13 15.57 12.64 13.19
CA PHE A 13 15.79 11.19 13.18
C PHE A 13 17.27 10.83 13.29
N ARG A 14 18.19 11.62 12.72
CA ARG A 14 19.64 11.42 12.83
C ARG A 14 20.14 11.63 14.26
N ASN A 15 19.64 12.66 14.95
CA ASN A 15 20.05 12.99 16.31
C ASN A 15 19.38 12.08 17.35
N LYS A 16 18.20 11.55 17.05
CA LYS A 16 17.42 10.65 17.91
C LYS A 16 17.65 9.16 17.62
N GLN A 17 18.75 8.81 16.95
CA GLN A 17 19.08 7.41 16.69
C GLN A 17 19.15 6.57 17.97
N GLN A 18 19.49 7.16 19.12
CA GLN A 18 19.49 6.44 20.40
C GLN A 18 18.09 5.99 20.86
N GLU A 19 17.02 6.65 20.42
CA GLU A 19 15.63 6.22 20.69
C GLU A 19 15.10 5.25 19.62
N ILE A 20 15.73 5.23 18.45
CA ILE A 20 15.30 4.47 17.27
C ILE A 20 16.06 3.15 17.15
N ARG A 21 17.28 3.10 17.71
CA ARG A 21 18.11 1.90 17.74
C ARG A 21 17.40 0.82 18.53
N SER A 22 17.37 -0.35 17.91
CA SER A 22 16.82 -1.55 18.52
C SER A 22 17.68 -2.73 18.10
N GLU A 23 18.04 -3.59 19.02
CA GLU A 23 18.76 -4.82 18.76
C GLU A 23 17.93 -6.03 19.16
N VAL A 24 18.27 -7.20 18.62
CA VAL A 24 17.66 -8.46 19.02
C VAL A 24 18.04 -8.73 20.48
N TYR A 25 17.07 -9.08 21.32
CA TYR A 25 17.28 -9.38 22.74
C TYR A 25 18.38 -10.43 22.95
N GLN A 26 18.38 -11.52 22.18
CA GLN A 26 19.47 -12.50 22.17
C GLN A 26 20.85 -11.90 21.86
N GLY A 27 20.95 -10.95 20.92
CA GLY A 27 22.22 -10.28 20.61
C GLY A 27 22.77 -9.44 21.78
N ILE A 28 21.88 -8.92 22.63
CA ILE A 28 22.26 -8.25 23.89
C ILE A 28 22.80 -9.27 24.89
N VAL A 29 22.14 -10.43 25.03
CA VAL A 29 22.60 -11.55 25.89
C VAL A 29 23.98 -12.03 25.45
N ASP A 30 24.18 -12.24 24.15
CA ASP A 30 25.45 -12.69 23.57
C ASP A 30 26.56 -11.66 23.77
N SER A 31 26.26 -10.36 23.65
CA SER A 31 27.23 -9.30 23.90
C SER A 31 27.70 -9.27 25.36
N LEU A 32 26.78 -9.48 26.30
CA LEU A 32 27.09 -9.55 27.73
C LEU A 32 27.89 -10.80 28.10
N SER A 33 27.66 -11.93 27.44
CA SER A 33 28.44 -13.16 27.69
C SER A 33 29.92 -13.02 27.30
N ILE A 34 30.23 -12.14 26.34
CA ILE A 34 31.60 -11.77 25.93
C ILE A 34 32.15 -10.61 26.80
N GLY A 35 31.43 -10.21 27.85
CA GLY A 35 31.85 -9.17 28.79
C GLY A 35 31.61 -7.73 28.32
N GLN A 36 30.89 -7.52 27.20
CA GLN A 36 30.54 -6.19 26.74
C GLN A 36 29.29 -5.67 27.44
N SER A 37 29.47 -4.74 28.37
CA SER A 37 28.37 -4.12 29.13
C SER A 37 27.90 -2.76 28.56
N ASN A 38 28.66 -2.19 27.62
CA ASN A 38 28.38 -0.86 27.08
C ASN A 38 27.55 -0.90 25.79
N ALA A 39 26.31 -0.44 25.91
CA ALA A 39 25.34 -0.26 24.83
C ALA A 39 25.87 0.55 23.62
N SER A 40 26.75 1.53 23.84
CA SER A 40 27.25 2.38 22.77
C SER A 40 28.13 1.65 21.73
N LYS A 41 28.61 0.44 22.06
CA LYS A 41 29.51 -0.37 21.22
C LYS A 41 28.78 -1.45 20.42
N VAL A 42 27.47 -1.64 20.62
CA VAL A 42 26.69 -2.68 19.94
C VAL A 42 25.89 -2.06 18.78
N GLY A 43 26.07 -2.58 17.56
CA GLY A 43 25.32 -2.22 16.35
C GLY A 43 25.37 -0.74 15.91
N LYS A 44 26.36 -0.31 15.12
CA LYS A 44 26.37 1.02 14.47
C LYS A 44 25.56 1.03 13.18
N ARG A 45 24.25 1.28 13.27
CA ARG A 45 23.39 1.53 12.10
C ARG A 45 22.54 2.78 12.32
N ILE A 46 22.52 3.70 11.35
CA ILE A 46 21.57 4.82 11.34
C ILE A 46 20.34 4.37 10.54
N ILE A 47 19.19 4.31 11.22
CA ILE A 47 17.93 3.77 10.69
C ILE A 47 16.96 4.91 10.38
N LEU A 48 16.38 4.90 9.18
CA LEU A 48 15.24 5.76 8.86
C LEU A 48 13.94 4.99 9.13
N PRO A 49 13.15 5.33 10.16
CA PRO A 49 12.01 4.53 10.57
C PRO A 49 10.86 4.56 9.55
N SER A 50 9.97 3.58 9.64
CA SER A 50 8.74 3.52 8.83
C SER A 50 7.73 4.62 9.15
N SER A 51 7.93 5.40 10.21
CA SER A 51 7.17 6.62 10.51
C SER A 51 7.56 7.80 9.62
N PHE A 52 8.71 7.74 8.93
CA PHE A 52 9.11 8.76 7.97
C PHE A 52 8.34 8.61 6.65
N ILE A 53 7.35 9.48 6.43
CA ILE A 53 6.43 9.44 5.28
C ILE A 53 7.18 9.67 3.96
N GLY A 54 7.16 8.69 3.06
CA GLY A 54 7.88 8.69 1.77
C GLY A 54 9.23 7.97 1.82
N GLY A 55 9.65 7.51 3.00
CA GLY A 55 10.84 6.67 3.18
C GLY A 55 10.66 5.26 2.60
N PRO A 56 11.75 4.54 2.26
CA PRO A 56 11.67 3.17 1.73
C PRO A 56 10.89 2.21 2.65
N ARG A 57 11.08 2.32 3.97
CA ARG A 57 10.39 1.48 4.95
C ARG A 57 8.89 1.78 5.06
N ASP A 58 8.52 3.05 4.97
CA ASP A 58 7.13 3.51 4.96
C ASP A 58 6.40 3.03 3.70
N MET A 59 6.99 3.22 2.52
CA MET A 59 6.42 2.75 1.24
C MET A 59 6.22 1.23 1.24
N ARG A 60 7.22 0.47 1.71
CA ARG A 60 7.11 -0.99 1.83
C ARG A 60 6.03 -1.40 2.83
N LYS A 61 5.94 -0.72 3.98
CA LYS A 61 4.92 -0.96 5.00
C LYS A 61 3.52 -0.80 4.41
N ARG A 62 3.23 0.34 3.77
CA ARG A 62 1.91 0.63 3.20
C ARG A 62 1.51 -0.34 2.11
N TYR A 63 2.45 -0.71 1.25
CA TYR A 63 2.21 -1.73 0.23
C TYR A 63 1.80 -3.07 0.86
N MET A 64 2.52 -3.51 1.90
CA MET A 64 2.20 -4.76 2.60
C MET A 64 0.88 -4.70 3.36
N GLU A 65 0.53 -3.54 3.94
CA GLU A 65 -0.75 -3.33 4.62
C GLU A 65 -1.92 -3.33 3.63
N ALA A 66 -1.77 -2.66 2.49
CA ALA A 66 -2.75 -2.73 1.40
C ALA A 66 -2.99 -4.17 0.90
N MET A 67 -1.94 -4.99 0.81
CA MET A 67 -2.08 -6.41 0.45
C MET A 67 -2.85 -7.22 1.50
N ALA A 68 -2.73 -6.87 2.79
CA ALA A 68 -3.52 -7.52 3.83
C ALA A 68 -5.02 -7.24 3.67
N LEU A 69 -5.39 -6.04 3.21
CA LEU A 69 -6.79 -5.74 2.86
C LEU A 69 -7.27 -6.60 1.70
N VAL A 70 -6.45 -6.78 0.65
CA VAL A 70 -6.79 -7.64 -0.48
C VAL A 70 -6.93 -9.10 -0.07
N GLN A 71 -6.06 -9.59 0.82
CA GLN A 71 -6.15 -10.95 1.34
C GLN A 71 -7.42 -11.17 2.18
N ARG A 72 -7.85 -10.15 2.95
CA ARG A 72 -9.03 -10.25 3.84
C ARG A 72 -10.36 -10.05 3.10
N PHE A 73 -10.43 -9.06 2.21
CA PHE A 73 -11.68 -8.62 1.57
C PHE A 73 -11.76 -8.97 0.08
N GLY A 74 -10.72 -9.57 -0.48
CA GLY A 74 -10.60 -9.91 -1.90
C GLY A 74 -10.02 -8.76 -2.73
N LYS A 75 -9.96 -8.99 -4.05
CA LYS A 75 -9.47 -7.99 -5.01
C LYS A 75 -10.29 -6.68 -4.94
N SER A 76 -9.64 -5.57 -5.27
CA SER A 76 -10.33 -4.31 -5.58
C SER A 76 -11.30 -4.50 -6.74
N ASP A 77 -12.41 -3.78 -6.70
CA ASP A 77 -13.45 -3.79 -7.71
C ASP A 77 -13.41 -2.52 -8.56
N ILE A 78 -13.03 -1.38 -7.96
CA ILE A 78 -12.99 -0.08 -8.64
C ILE A 78 -11.63 0.58 -8.41
N PHE A 79 -11.06 1.08 -9.49
CA PHE A 79 -9.93 2.00 -9.49
C PHE A 79 -10.39 3.36 -9.97
N LEU A 80 -10.23 4.37 -9.12
CA LEU A 80 -10.62 5.74 -9.42
C LEU A 80 -9.40 6.64 -9.34
N THR A 81 -9.25 7.52 -10.33
CA THR A 81 -8.23 8.57 -10.34
C THR A 81 -8.91 9.91 -10.50
N MET A 82 -8.66 10.83 -9.57
CA MET A 82 -9.09 12.22 -9.64
C MET A 82 -7.87 13.12 -9.79
N THR A 83 -7.85 13.96 -10.81
CA THR A 83 -6.82 14.98 -11.03
C THR A 83 -7.39 16.34 -10.68
N CYS A 84 -6.65 17.14 -9.91
CA CYS A 84 -7.03 18.52 -9.63
C CYS A 84 -7.23 19.31 -10.94
N ASN A 85 -8.28 20.13 -10.99
CA ASN A 85 -8.53 21.07 -12.08
C ASN A 85 -8.12 22.48 -11.60
N PRO A 86 -7.14 23.15 -12.24
CA PRO A 86 -6.70 24.47 -11.82
C PRO A 86 -7.71 25.57 -12.20
N SER A 87 -8.68 25.25 -13.06
CA SER A 87 -9.75 26.14 -13.51
C SER A 87 -11.03 26.00 -12.67
N TRP A 88 -10.98 25.35 -11.50
CA TRP A 88 -12.12 25.36 -10.58
C TRP A 88 -12.41 26.80 -10.13
N LYS A 89 -13.70 27.13 -10.05
CA LYS A 89 -14.16 28.47 -9.69
C LYS A 89 -13.59 28.91 -8.34
N GLU A 90 -13.54 28.00 -7.38
CA GLU A 90 -12.98 28.23 -6.04
C GLU A 90 -11.50 28.62 -6.07
N ILE A 91 -10.75 28.23 -7.11
CA ILE A 91 -9.37 28.68 -7.31
C ILE A 91 -9.39 30.04 -7.96
N LEU A 92 -10.13 30.18 -9.07
CA LEU A 92 -10.12 31.38 -9.90
C LEU A 92 -10.63 32.62 -9.16
N ASP A 93 -11.65 32.46 -8.31
CA ASP A 93 -12.23 33.55 -7.51
C ASP A 93 -11.24 34.12 -6.47
N GLU A 94 -10.23 33.33 -6.10
CA GLU A 94 -9.20 33.70 -5.10
C GLU A 94 -7.88 34.17 -5.73
N LEU A 95 -7.79 34.21 -7.06
CA LEU A 95 -6.62 34.72 -7.78
C LEU A 95 -6.65 36.25 -7.85
N GLY A 96 -5.52 36.87 -7.52
CA GLY A 96 -5.33 38.30 -7.73
C GLY A 96 -5.25 38.68 -9.23
N PRO A 97 -5.29 39.98 -9.56
CA PRO A 97 -5.07 40.44 -10.93
C PRO A 97 -3.74 39.90 -11.47
N GLN A 98 -3.78 39.23 -12.63
CA GLN A 98 -2.63 38.60 -13.29
C GLN A 98 -2.00 37.39 -12.54
N GLU A 99 -2.58 36.93 -11.42
CA GLU A 99 -2.15 35.67 -10.82
C GLU A 99 -2.62 34.47 -11.65
N GLU A 100 -1.74 33.48 -11.79
CA GLU A 100 -2.08 32.20 -12.41
C GLU A 100 -2.17 31.11 -11.34
N ALA A 101 -3.10 30.18 -11.50
CA ALA A 101 -3.33 29.07 -10.56
C ALA A 101 -2.06 28.27 -10.23
N GLN A 102 -1.15 28.10 -11.21
CA GLN A 102 0.12 27.40 -11.02
C GLN A 102 1.09 28.11 -10.06
N ASN A 103 0.94 29.42 -9.89
CA ASN A 103 1.73 30.25 -8.97
C ASN A 103 1.14 30.28 -7.55
N ARG A 104 -0.05 29.70 -7.33
CA ARG A 104 -0.73 29.60 -6.03
C ARG A 104 -0.87 28.13 -5.56
N PRO A 105 0.26 27.42 -5.35
CA PRO A 105 0.24 26.01 -4.94
C PRO A 105 -0.43 25.78 -3.58
N ASP A 106 -0.51 26.81 -2.75
CA ASP A 106 -1.25 26.83 -1.50
C ASP A 106 -2.76 26.64 -1.72
N LEU A 107 -3.35 27.38 -2.67
CA LEU A 107 -4.75 27.27 -3.04
C LEU A 107 -5.04 25.93 -3.71
N ILE A 108 -4.19 25.52 -4.65
CA ILE A 108 -4.29 24.21 -5.33
C ILE A 108 -4.37 23.08 -4.31
N ALA A 109 -3.46 23.04 -3.33
CA ALA A 109 -3.43 22.00 -2.32
C ALA A 109 -4.69 22.01 -1.42
N ARG A 110 -5.14 23.19 -0.96
CA ARG A 110 -6.30 23.33 -0.07
C ARG A 110 -7.61 22.97 -0.76
N ILE A 111 -7.82 23.48 -1.97
CA ILE A 111 -9.06 23.25 -2.72
C ILE A 111 -9.11 21.80 -3.21
N PHE A 112 -8.00 21.24 -3.69
CA PHE A 112 -7.96 19.81 -4.00
C PHE A 112 -8.27 18.94 -2.79
N ARG A 113 -7.73 19.29 -1.61
CA ARG A 113 -8.06 18.59 -0.36
C ARG A 113 -9.55 18.66 -0.03
N ALA A 114 -10.18 19.82 -0.21
CA ALA A 114 -11.62 19.97 0.01
C ALA A 114 -12.45 19.11 -0.96
N LYS A 115 -12.12 19.15 -2.26
CA LYS A 115 -12.78 18.32 -3.29
C LYS A 115 -12.57 16.82 -3.06
N LEU A 116 -11.40 16.43 -2.55
CA LEU A 116 -11.11 15.05 -2.16
C LEU A 116 -12.00 14.56 -1.01
N GLU A 117 -12.23 15.39 0.02
CA GLU A 117 -13.13 15.03 1.12
C GLU A 117 -14.59 14.97 0.66
N GLU A 118 -15.02 15.86 -0.25
CA GLU A 118 -16.33 15.75 -0.90
C GLU A 118 -16.46 14.45 -1.72
N LEU A 119 -15.42 14.06 -2.46
CA LEU A 119 -15.39 12.78 -3.18
C LEU A 119 -15.52 11.59 -2.22
N LYS A 120 -14.83 11.62 -1.07
CA LYS A 120 -14.95 10.58 -0.04
C LYS A 120 -16.38 10.48 0.50
N ASP A 121 -17.07 11.61 0.66
CA ASP A 121 -18.47 11.62 1.09
C ASP A 121 -19.41 10.99 0.04
N GLU A 122 -19.20 11.26 -1.25
CA GLU A 122 -19.94 10.58 -2.32
C GLU A 122 -19.67 9.06 -2.31
N LEU A 123 -18.40 8.66 -2.19
CA LEU A 123 -18.01 7.25 -2.26
C LEU A 123 -18.44 6.44 -1.03
N PHE A 124 -18.32 7.00 0.18
CA PHE A 124 -18.41 6.24 1.43
C PHE A 124 -19.60 6.60 2.32
N LYS A 125 -20.24 7.77 2.15
CA LYS A 125 -21.46 8.12 2.88
C LYS A 125 -22.70 7.98 2.00
N ARG A 126 -22.64 8.49 0.77
CA ARG A 126 -23.71 8.34 -0.22
C ARG A 126 -23.67 7.00 -0.96
N GLU A 127 -22.56 6.28 -0.83
CA GLU A 127 -22.39 4.91 -1.33
C GLU A 127 -22.74 4.79 -2.82
N ILE A 128 -22.30 5.75 -3.66
CA ILE A 128 -22.71 5.82 -5.08
C ILE A 128 -22.34 4.60 -5.92
N PHE A 129 -21.35 3.80 -5.46
CA PHE A 129 -20.95 2.53 -6.09
C PHE A 129 -21.42 1.32 -5.27
N GLY A 130 -22.19 1.54 -4.21
CA GLY A 130 -22.53 0.55 -3.20
C GLY A 130 -21.65 0.59 -1.96
N LYS A 131 -21.95 -0.31 -1.02
CA LYS A 131 -21.27 -0.38 0.28
C LYS A 131 -19.83 -0.83 0.14
N VAL A 132 -18.91 -0.09 0.75
CA VAL A 132 -17.48 -0.38 0.73
C VAL A 132 -17.08 -1.24 1.94
N SER A 133 -16.37 -2.34 1.69
CA SER A 133 -15.73 -3.16 2.74
C SER A 133 -14.37 -2.61 3.15
N ALA A 134 -13.58 -2.19 2.16
CA ALA A 134 -12.25 -1.68 2.36
C ALA A 134 -11.84 -0.73 1.22
N TYR A 135 -10.97 0.21 1.51
CA TYR A 135 -10.36 1.07 0.49
C TYR A 135 -8.94 1.46 0.86
N VAL A 136 -8.18 1.81 -0.18
CA VAL A 136 -6.88 2.46 -0.07
C VAL A 136 -6.90 3.67 -0.99
N TYR A 137 -6.44 4.83 -0.53
CA TYR A 137 -6.11 5.92 -1.44
C TYR A 137 -4.74 6.50 -1.17
N VAL A 138 -4.15 7.08 -2.21
CA VAL A 138 -2.87 7.79 -2.16
C VAL A 138 -2.95 9.05 -3.01
N ILE A 139 -2.28 10.10 -2.56
CA ILE A 139 -2.09 11.35 -3.26
C ILE A 139 -0.72 11.37 -3.92
N GLU A 140 -0.71 11.47 -5.24
CA GLU A 140 0.49 11.55 -6.06
C GLU A 140 0.67 12.97 -6.61
N HIS A 141 1.92 13.42 -6.64
CA HIS A 141 2.33 14.68 -7.26
C HIS A 141 3.32 14.37 -8.38
N GLN A 142 2.87 14.43 -9.63
CA GLN A 142 3.71 14.16 -10.79
C GLN A 142 4.66 15.34 -11.06
N LYS A 143 5.83 15.08 -11.68
CA LYS A 143 6.94 16.05 -11.88
C LYS A 143 6.55 17.44 -12.40
N ARG A 144 5.48 17.54 -13.19
CA ARG A 144 4.95 18.80 -13.77
C ARG A 144 3.46 19.00 -13.48
N GLY A 145 2.90 18.19 -12.58
CA GLY A 145 1.45 17.96 -12.51
C GLY A 145 0.79 18.54 -11.27
N LEU A 146 -0.51 18.77 -11.42
CA LEU A 146 -1.44 19.03 -10.33
C LEU A 146 -1.56 17.78 -9.43
N PRO A 147 -2.03 17.92 -8.18
CA PRO A 147 -2.28 16.77 -7.32
C PRO A 147 -3.24 15.76 -7.95
N HIS A 148 -2.93 14.47 -7.79
CA HIS A 148 -3.77 13.36 -8.19
C HIS A 148 -4.12 12.52 -6.97
N ALA A 149 -5.34 12.01 -6.93
CA ALA A 149 -5.76 11.02 -5.94
C ALA A 149 -6.08 9.71 -6.67
N HIS A 150 -5.47 8.62 -6.21
CA HIS A 150 -5.74 7.28 -6.69
C HIS A 150 -6.45 6.49 -5.59
N PHE A 151 -7.60 5.93 -5.90
CA PHE A 151 -8.41 5.11 -5.00
C PHE A 151 -8.48 3.68 -5.53
N LEU A 152 -8.33 2.73 -4.61
CA LEU A 152 -8.67 1.32 -4.80
C LEU A 152 -9.77 0.97 -3.82
N ILE A 153 -10.92 0.55 -4.34
CA ILE A 153 -12.14 0.31 -3.57
C ILE A 153 -12.51 -1.17 -3.66
N ILE A 154 -12.80 -1.77 -2.52
CA ILE A 154 -13.29 -3.15 -2.37
C ILE A 154 -14.71 -3.07 -1.82
N LEU A 155 -15.70 -3.42 -2.63
CA LEU A 155 -17.13 -3.43 -2.30
C LEU A 155 -17.51 -4.63 -1.41
N GLN A 156 -18.62 -4.51 -0.69
CA GLN A 156 -19.23 -5.60 0.07
C GLN A 156 -19.79 -6.67 -0.86
N ARG A 157 -19.93 -7.91 -0.35
CA ARG A 157 -20.35 -9.08 -1.14
C ARG A 157 -21.61 -8.84 -1.97
N ASN A 158 -22.60 -8.16 -1.40
CA ASN A 158 -23.89 -7.91 -2.06
C ASN A 158 -23.83 -6.78 -3.11
N TRP A 159 -22.72 -6.06 -3.20
CA TRP A 159 -22.47 -4.94 -4.11
C TRP A 159 -21.35 -5.24 -5.10
N LYS A 160 -20.86 -6.49 -5.14
CA LYS A 160 -19.83 -6.90 -6.08
C LYS A 160 -20.39 -6.90 -7.51
N ILE A 161 -19.58 -6.42 -8.44
CA ILE A 161 -19.98 -6.24 -9.84
C ILE A 161 -19.37 -7.38 -10.66
N TYR A 162 -20.22 -8.27 -11.18
CA TYR A 162 -19.78 -9.47 -11.90
C TYR A 162 -20.15 -9.46 -13.38
N ALA A 163 -21.28 -8.84 -13.72
CA ALA A 163 -21.82 -8.81 -15.07
C ALA A 163 -21.25 -7.61 -15.85
N PRO A 164 -20.81 -7.78 -17.11
CA PRO A 164 -20.33 -6.69 -17.95
C PRO A 164 -21.35 -5.58 -18.14
N GLU A 165 -22.64 -5.91 -18.19
CA GLU A 165 -23.74 -4.97 -18.33
C GLU A 165 -23.81 -4.01 -17.13
N SER A 166 -23.53 -4.53 -15.92
CA SER A 166 -23.45 -3.71 -14.70
C SER A 166 -22.21 -2.81 -14.65
N PHE A 167 -21.21 -3.01 -15.51
CA PHE A 167 -20.09 -2.06 -15.61
C PHE A 167 -20.54 -0.75 -16.25
N ASP A 168 -21.44 -0.82 -17.21
CA ASP A 168 -21.95 0.35 -17.96
C ASP A 168 -22.85 1.25 -17.09
N GLU A 169 -23.41 0.72 -16.00
CA GLU A 169 -24.12 1.51 -14.98
C GLU A 169 -23.18 2.45 -14.21
N ILE A 170 -21.89 2.10 -14.11
CA ILE A 170 -20.90 2.83 -13.32
C ILE A 170 -19.94 3.62 -14.21
N VAL A 171 -19.52 3.05 -15.33
CA VAL A 171 -18.46 3.58 -16.19
C VAL A 171 -18.98 3.75 -17.61
N SER A 172 -18.79 4.94 -18.15
CA SER A 172 -19.01 5.23 -19.57
C SER A 172 -17.68 5.57 -20.25
N ALA A 173 -17.55 5.17 -21.51
CA ALA A 173 -16.45 5.54 -22.39
C ALA A 173 -16.97 6.16 -23.70
N GLU A 174 -18.11 6.85 -23.64
CA GLU A 174 -18.78 7.44 -24.79
C GLU A 174 -18.91 8.96 -24.64
N ILE A 175 -18.99 9.66 -25.78
CA ILE A 175 -19.35 11.07 -25.86
C ILE A 175 -20.88 11.14 -25.64
N PRO A 176 -21.36 11.84 -24.60
CA PRO A 176 -22.79 12.01 -24.38
C PRO A 176 -23.45 12.80 -25.52
N ASP A 177 -24.71 12.51 -25.80
CA ASP A 177 -25.51 13.30 -26.73
C ASP A 177 -25.65 14.76 -26.23
N ARG A 178 -25.35 15.72 -27.11
CA ARG A 178 -25.34 17.15 -26.79
C ARG A 178 -26.72 17.70 -26.48
N GLU A 179 -27.77 17.20 -27.14
CA GLU A 179 -29.15 17.65 -26.93
C GLU A 179 -29.71 17.06 -25.64
N ARG A 180 -29.35 15.82 -25.30
CA ARG A 180 -29.81 15.17 -24.05
C ARG A 180 -29.13 15.70 -22.81
N ASN A 181 -27.81 15.92 -22.86
CA ASN A 181 -27.06 16.40 -21.71
C ASN A 181 -25.87 17.27 -22.12
N LEU A 182 -26.16 18.55 -22.35
CA LEU A 182 -25.16 19.53 -22.75
C LEU A 182 -24.03 19.70 -21.72
N HIS A 183 -24.35 19.61 -20.42
CA HIS A 183 -23.35 19.77 -19.35
C HIS A 183 -22.34 18.62 -19.38
N LEU A 184 -22.81 17.38 -19.36
CA LEU A 184 -21.94 16.21 -19.42
C LEU A 184 -21.15 16.15 -20.73
N HIS A 185 -21.78 16.46 -21.87
CA HIS A 185 -21.10 16.54 -23.17
C HIS A 185 -19.90 17.51 -23.12
N LYS A 186 -20.10 18.72 -22.58
CA LYS A 186 -19.02 19.72 -22.42
C LYS A 186 -17.92 19.21 -21.50
N THR A 187 -18.28 18.57 -20.40
CA THR A 187 -17.33 18.08 -19.39
C THR A 187 -16.52 16.89 -19.91
N VAL A 188 -17.14 15.95 -20.62
CA VAL A 188 -16.44 14.83 -21.31
C VAL A 188 -15.49 15.37 -22.36
N LYS A 189 -15.94 16.28 -23.22
CA LYS A 189 -15.08 16.92 -24.23
C LYS A 189 -13.86 17.60 -23.60
N ARG A 190 -14.05 18.29 -22.47
CA ARG A 190 -13.01 19.07 -21.80
C ARG A 190 -12.01 18.18 -21.08
N HIS A 191 -12.48 17.20 -20.31
CA HIS A 191 -11.63 16.49 -19.35
C HIS A 191 -11.35 15.04 -19.74
N MET A 192 -12.24 14.36 -20.45
CA MET A 192 -12.16 12.91 -20.70
C MET A 192 -11.75 12.53 -22.11
N MET A 193 -11.41 13.49 -22.98
CA MET A 193 -10.86 13.14 -24.29
C MET A 193 -9.34 12.94 -24.17
N HIS A 194 -8.88 11.73 -24.51
CA HIS A 194 -7.47 11.52 -24.75
C HIS A 194 -7.01 12.40 -25.92
N GLY A 195 -5.95 13.18 -25.72
CA GLY A 195 -5.45 14.07 -26.76
C GLY A 195 -5.00 13.29 -28.01
N PRO A 196 -5.03 13.93 -29.20
CA PRO A 196 -4.60 13.28 -30.43
C PRO A 196 -3.17 12.75 -30.27
N CYS A 197 -2.95 11.49 -30.62
CA CYS A 197 -1.66 10.80 -30.55
C CYS A 197 -1.55 9.78 -31.69
N GLY A 198 -0.45 9.04 -31.76
CA GLY A 198 -0.22 8.08 -32.83
C GLY A 198 -0.08 8.82 -34.16
N VAL A 199 -0.83 8.36 -35.17
CA VAL A 199 -0.85 8.96 -36.51
C VAL A 199 -1.30 10.42 -36.47
N LEU A 200 -2.14 10.81 -35.51
CA LEU A 200 -2.62 12.19 -35.40
C LEU A 200 -1.60 13.15 -34.77
N ASN A 201 -0.66 12.63 -33.97
CA ASN A 201 0.43 13.40 -33.36
C ASN A 201 1.51 12.46 -32.77
N LEU A 202 2.62 12.30 -33.46
CA LEU A 202 3.75 11.45 -33.06
C LEU A 202 4.56 12.03 -31.89
N ASN A 203 4.45 13.34 -31.63
CA ASN A 203 5.23 14.05 -30.61
C ASN A 203 4.52 14.16 -29.26
N ASN A 204 3.35 13.51 -29.10
CA ASN A 204 2.61 13.57 -27.86
C ASN A 204 3.36 12.82 -26.73
N VAL A 205 3.26 13.30 -25.48
CA VAL A 205 3.95 12.75 -24.30
C VAL A 205 3.57 11.29 -23.99
N CYS A 206 2.43 10.84 -24.50
CA CYS A 206 1.97 9.46 -24.35
C CYS A 206 2.62 8.48 -25.35
N MET A 207 3.36 8.97 -26.34
CA MET A 207 3.96 8.13 -27.38
C MET A 207 5.16 7.35 -26.84
N LYS A 208 5.20 6.06 -27.15
CA LYS A 208 6.38 5.20 -26.94
C LYS A 208 7.34 5.38 -28.11
N ALA A 209 8.61 5.04 -27.91
CA ALA A 209 9.65 5.09 -28.94
C ALA A 209 9.31 4.28 -30.21
N ASN A 210 8.48 3.23 -30.07
CA ASN A 210 8.00 2.42 -31.20
C ASN A 210 6.81 3.04 -31.97
N GLY A 211 6.46 4.30 -31.70
CA GLY A 211 5.34 4.98 -32.37
C GLY A 211 3.94 4.56 -31.91
N SER A 212 3.81 3.73 -30.87
CA SER A 212 2.51 3.37 -30.28
C SER A 212 2.15 4.21 -29.06
N CYS A 213 0.87 4.47 -28.82
CA CYS A 213 0.43 5.13 -27.59
C CYS A 213 0.63 4.23 -26.37
N LYS A 214 1.19 4.78 -25.28
CA LYS A 214 1.39 4.08 -24.01
C LYS A 214 0.08 3.52 -23.43
N ASN A 215 -1.01 4.24 -23.62
CA ASN A 215 -2.35 3.88 -23.13
C ASN A 215 -3.19 3.18 -24.20
N HIS A 216 -2.60 2.86 -25.36
CA HIS A 216 -3.23 2.16 -26.47
C HIS A 216 -4.46 2.88 -27.04
N PHE A 217 -4.34 4.19 -27.24
CA PHE A 217 -5.32 4.99 -27.99
C PHE A 217 -4.89 5.15 -29.46
N PRO A 218 -5.86 5.25 -30.41
CA PRO A 218 -7.30 5.07 -30.19
C PRO A 218 -7.67 3.63 -29.81
N LYS A 219 -8.74 3.47 -29.02
CA LYS A 219 -9.31 2.15 -28.73
C LYS A 219 -10.13 1.63 -29.93
N GLY A 220 -10.49 0.35 -29.92
CA GLY A 220 -11.46 -0.18 -30.88
C GLY A 220 -12.89 0.26 -30.54
N PHE A 221 -13.77 0.29 -31.54
CA PHE A 221 -15.21 0.34 -31.29
C PHE A 221 -15.67 -1.01 -30.76
N VAL A 222 -16.54 -0.97 -29.75
CA VAL A 222 -17.08 -2.17 -29.11
C VAL A 222 -18.56 -1.91 -28.80
N PRO A 223 -19.51 -2.69 -29.33
CA PRO A 223 -20.94 -2.41 -29.15
C PRO A 223 -21.43 -2.67 -27.73
N ASN A 224 -20.80 -3.60 -27.01
CA ASN A 224 -21.12 -3.97 -25.64
C ASN A 224 -19.84 -4.14 -24.81
N THR A 225 -19.89 -3.82 -23.53
CA THR A 225 -18.74 -4.02 -22.64
C THR A 225 -18.42 -5.52 -22.50
N THR A 226 -17.13 -5.86 -22.59
CA THR A 226 -16.66 -7.24 -22.42
C THR A 226 -15.57 -7.33 -21.34
N VAL A 227 -15.50 -8.49 -20.69
CA VAL A 227 -14.39 -8.78 -19.76
C VAL A 227 -13.13 -8.98 -20.60
N GLY A 228 -12.19 -8.04 -20.49
CA GLY A 228 -10.90 -8.14 -21.18
C GLY A 228 -10.04 -9.30 -20.64
N ILE A 229 -9.14 -9.80 -21.48
CA ILE A 229 -8.07 -10.74 -21.09
C ILE A 229 -7.03 -10.06 -20.16
N ASP A 230 -6.96 -8.73 -20.24
CA ASP A 230 -6.05 -7.85 -19.49
C ASP A 230 -6.63 -7.36 -18.14
N CYS A 231 -5.97 -6.37 -17.54
CA CYS A 231 -6.29 -5.83 -16.21
C CYS A 231 -7.67 -5.13 -16.11
N PHE A 232 -8.21 -4.63 -17.22
CA PHE A 232 -9.44 -3.83 -17.25
C PHE A 232 -10.41 -4.32 -18.34
N PRO A 233 -11.74 -4.12 -18.17
CA PRO A 233 -12.73 -4.40 -19.22
C PRO A 233 -12.47 -3.61 -20.51
N GLN A 234 -12.98 -4.14 -21.62
CA GLN A 234 -13.14 -3.36 -22.84
C GLN A 234 -14.52 -2.71 -22.81
N TYR A 235 -14.55 -1.43 -22.45
CA TYR A 235 -15.81 -0.69 -22.36
C TYR A 235 -16.46 -0.48 -23.72
N LYS A 236 -17.79 -0.46 -23.70
CA LYS A 236 -18.65 -0.05 -24.80
C LYS A 236 -18.23 1.31 -25.34
N ARG A 237 -18.04 1.33 -26.67
CA ARG A 237 -17.71 2.48 -27.51
C ARG A 237 -18.47 2.29 -28.81
N CYS A 238 -19.68 2.81 -28.91
CA CYS A 238 -20.46 2.71 -30.14
C CYS A 238 -19.86 3.58 -31.25
N ASP A 239 -19.91 3.07 -32.48
CA ASP A 239 -19.66 3.88 -33.67
C ASP A 239 -20.98 4.55 -34.09
N ASN A 240 -21.26 5.69 -33.46
CA ASN A 240 -22.48 6.46 -33.67
C ASN A 240 -22.23 7.75 -34.46
N GLY A 241 -21.06 7.88 -35.10
CA GLY A 241 -20.67 9.06 -35.88
C GLY A 241 -20.43 10.33 -35.06
N MET A 242 -20.60 10.30 -33.73
CA MET A 242 -20.36 11.48 -32.89
C MET A 242 -18.87 11.78 -32.78
N THR A 243 -18.53 13.06 -32.99
CA THR A 243 -17.15 13.55 -32.87
C THR A 243 -17.11 14.88 -32.12
N VAL A 244 -16.00 15.14 -31.45
CA VAL A 244 -15.69 16.42 -30.81
C VAL A 244 -14.31 16.91 -31.23
N LYS A 245 -14.21 18.21 -31.48
CA LYS A 245 -12.93 18.84 -31.85
C LYS A 245 -12.06 19.08 -30.61
N VAL A 246 -10.89 18.43 -30.58
CA VAL A 246 -9.88 18.52 -29.51
C VAL A 246 -8.53 18.82 -30.15
N ARG A 247 -7.91 19.94 -29.76
CA ARG A 247 -6.61 20.39 -30.32
C ARG A 247 -6.56 20.37 -31.85
N GLY A 248 -7.64 20.82 -32.49
CA GLY A 248 -7.76 20.92 -33.95
C GLY A 248 -8.01 19.60 -34.69
N LYS A 249 -8.23 18.49 -33.97
CA LYS A 249 -8.57 17.17 -34.55
C LYS A 249 -9.96 16.75 -34.08
N ASP A 250 -10.72 16.10 -34.97
CA ASP A 250 -12.02 15.54 -34.63
C ASP A 250 -11.82 14.12 -34.07
N LEU A 251 -12.26 13.93 -32.83
CA LEU A 251 -12.09 12.69 -32.08
C LEU A 251 -13.46 12.10 -31.73
N ASP A 252 -13.61 10.79 -31.91
CA ASP A 252 -14.81 10.01 -31.62
C ASP A 252 -14.71 9.25 -30.29
N ASN A 253 -15.67 8.36 -30.03
CA ASN A 253 -15.74 7.52 -28.83
C ASN A 253 -14.48 6.66 -28.59
N ARG A 254 -13.63 6.41 -29.58
CA ARG A 254 -12.37 5.64 -29.39
C ARG A 254 -11.34 6.37 -28.54
N TRP A 255 -11.52 7.67 -28.34
CA TRP A 255 -10.60 8.55 -27.62
C TRP A 255 -11.07 8.90 -26.21
N VAL A 256 -12.27 8.50 -25.82
CA VAL A 256 -12.81 8.82 -24.50
C VAL A 256 -12.12 7.99 -23.41
N VAL A 257 -11.71 8.63 -22.33
CA VAL A 257 -11.18 8.00 -21.13
C VAL A 257 -12.37 7.50 -20.26
N PRO A 258 -12.35 6.25 -19.77
CA PRO A 258 -13.44 5.70 -18.96
C PRO A 258 -13.70 6.53 -17.70
N HIS A 259 -14.96 6.87 -17.45
CA HIS A 259 -15.33 7.77 -16.36
C HIS A 259 -16.72 7.44 -15.81
N ASN A 260 -17.00 7.90 -14.59
CA ASN A 260 -18.35 7.89 -14.06
C ASN A 260 -19.05 9.22 -14.44
N PRO A 261 -20.17 9.20 -15.18
CA PRO A 261 -20.85 10.42 -15.63
C PRO A 261 -21.25 11.38 -14.51
N TYR A 262 -21.76 10.85 -13.39
CA TYR A 262 -22.20 11.65 -12.26
C TYR A 262 -21.03 12.36 -11.57
N LEU A 263 -19.98 11.62 -11.20
CA LEU A 263 -18.79 12.18 -10.58
C LEU A 263 -18.11 13.20 -11.48
N LEU A 264 -17.99 12.92 -12.78
CA LEU A 264 -17.40 13.83 -13.74
C LEU A 264 -18.18 15.15 -13.79
N ALA A 265 -19.50 15.09 -13.94
CA ALA A 265 -20.36 16.26 -14.00
C ALA A 265 -20.33 17.10 -12.71
N LYS A 266 -20.20 16.44 -11.55
CA LYS A 266 -20.16 17.07 -10.23
C LYS A 266 -18.81 17.73 -9.93
N PHE A 267 -17.70 17.02 -10.16
CA PHE A 267 -16.36 17.50 -9.78
C PHE A 267 -15.69 18.34 -10.85
N ASP A 268 -16.19 18.32 -12.09
CA ASP A 268 -15.68 19.10 -13.20
C ASP A 268 -14.14 19.05 -13.32
N CYS A 269 -13.59 17.85 -13.38
CA CYS A 269 -12.15 17.63 -13.47
C CYS A 269 -11.84 16.34 -14.22
N HIS A 270 -10.57 16.06 -14.46
CA HIS A 270 -10.20 14.76 -15.03
C HIS A 270 -10.40 13.66 -13.97
N LEU A 271 -11.44 12.84 -14.16
CA LEU A 271 -11.84 11.77 -13.24
C LEU A 271 -12.00 10.44 -14.00
N ASN A 272 -10.97 9.61 -13.96
CA ASN A 272 -10.96 8.29 -14.59
C ASN A 272 -11.48 7.23 -13.62
N VAL A 273 -12.44 6.40 -14.06
CA VAL A 273 -12.97 5.28 -13.27
C VAL A 273 -12.87 4.01 -14.10
N GLU A 274 -12.23 3.00 -13.52
CA GLU A 274 -11.95 1.71 -14.14
C GLU A 274 -12.43 0.59 -13.21
N ILE A 275 -13.04 -0.45 -13.78
CA ILE A 275 -13.44 -1.65 -13.05
C ILE A 275 -12.27 -2.63 -13.04
N CYS A 276 -11.91 -3.12 -11.86
CA CYS A 276 -10.81 -4.06 -11.68
C CYS A 276 -11.29 -5.50 -11.93
N SER A 277 -11.24 -5.94 -13.18
CA SER A 277 -11.73 -7.27 -13.58
C SER A 277 -10.80 -8.40 -13.11
N THR A 278 -9.48 -8.18 -12.96
CA THR A 278 -8.52 -9.25 -12.63
C THR A 278 -7.60 -8.93 -11.43
N ILE A 279 -7.06 -9.97 -10.79
CA ILE A 279 -6.05 -9.85 -9.72
C ILE A 279 -4.76 -9.19 -10.24
N LYS A 280 -4.44 -9.37 -11.53
CA LYS A 280 -3.27 -8.72 -12.17
C LYS A 280 -3.40 -7.19 -12.15
N ALA A 281 -4.62 -6.67 -12.35
CA ALA A 281 -4.93 -5.25 -12.25
C ALA A 281 -4.57 -4.69 -10.88
N VAL A 282 -4.98 -5.40 -9.83
CA VAL A 282 -4.75 -5.02 -8.45
C VAL A 282 -3.25 -4.94 -8.14
N LYS A 283 -2.45 -5.93 -8.55
CA LYS A 283 -0.98 -5.91 -8.38
C LYS A 283 -0.34 -4.71 -9.08
N TYR A 284 -0.75 -4.46 -10.32
CA TYR A 284 -0.24 -3.34 -11.12
C TYR A 284 -0.59 -1.99 -10.48
N LEU A 285 -1.83 -1.83 -10.03
CA LEU A 285 -2.35 -0.60 -9.45
C LEU A 285 -1.72 -0.28 -8.09
N TYR A 286 -1.59 -1.27 -7.21
CA TYR A 286 -0.88 -1.07 -5.95
C TYR A 286 0.59 -0.78 -6.15
N LYS A 287 1.25 -1.43 -7.11
CA LYS A 287 2.63 -1.08 -7.49
C LYS A 287 2.71 0.35 -8.02
N TYR A 288 1.74 0.79 -8.81
CA TYR A 288 1.71 2.14 -9.37
C TYR A 288 1.54 3.18 -8.26
N ILE A 289 0.58 2.96 -7.37
CA ILE A 289 0.30 3.79 -6.19
C ILE A 289 1.52 3.90 -5.25
N TYR A 290 2.27 2.81 -5.08
CA TYR A 290 3.41 2.74 -4.17
C TYR A 290 4.78 2.74 -4.87
N LYS A 291 4.86 3.13 -6.14
CA LYS A 291 6.10 3.14 -6.94
C LYS A 291 7.18 4.07 -6.34
N GLY A 292 6.78 4.96 -5.45
CA GLY A 292 7.64 5.98 -4.85
C GLY A 292 7.91 7.12 -5.83
N HIS A 293 8.56 8.16 -5.34
CA HIS A 293 8.84 9.35 -6.13
C HIS A 293 9.90 9.09 -7.19
N ASP A 294 9.82 9.83 -8.28
CA ASP A 294 10.89 9.85 -9.28
C ASP A 294 12.20 10.32 -8.63
N ARG A 295 13.25 9.51 -8.73
CA ARG A 295 14.58 9.78 -8.19
C ARG A 295 15.57 10.03 -9.32
N VAL A 296 16.48 10.96 -9.12
CA VAL A 296 17.72 11.02 -9.91
C VAL A 296 18.77 10.21 -9.15
N ALA A 297 19.34 9.20 -9.81
CA ALA A 297 20.44 8.43 -9.25
C ALA A 297 21.76 9.19 -9.51
N PHE A 298 22.46 9.55 -8.44
CA PHE A 298 23.86 9.96 -8.51
C PHE A 298 24.61 9.18 -7.42
N ASN A 299 25.78 8.67 -7.76
CA ASN A 299 26.68 8.06 -6.79
C ASN A 299 27.55 9.16 -6.19
N LEU A 300 27.33 9.48 -4.92
CA LEU A 300 28.38 10.11 -4.12
C LEU A 300 29.32 8.96 -3.73
N ILE A 301 30.51 8.88 -4.32
CA ILE A 301 31.53 7.90 -3.90
C ILE A 301 32.01 8.38 -2.52
N PRO A 302 31.70 7.69 -1.40
CA PRO A 302 32.25 8.06 -0.10
C PRO A 302 33.67 7.49 -0.06
N GLY A 303 34.66 8.33 0.24
CA GLY A 303 36.06 7.91 0.35
C GLY A 303 36.41 7.09 1.59
N GLN A 304 35.47 6.55 2.37
CA GLN A 304 35.78 5.84 3.62
C GLN A 304 34.84 4.67 3.96
N ASN A 305 35.48 3.58 4.41
CA ASN A 305 35.02 2.36 5.10
C ASN A 305 33.54 1.94 5.02
N ILE A 306 33.31 0.79 4.39
CA ILE A 306 32.03 0.09 4.13
C ILE A 306 31.31 -0.42 5.43
N GLN A 307 31.82 -0.12 6.63
CA GLN A 307 31.30 -0.70 7.88
C GLN A 307 30.07 0.01 8.49
N ASP A 308 29.82 1.29 8.17
CA ASP A 308 28.69 2.04 8.75
C ASP A 308 27.58 2.28 7.72
N ILE A 309 26.41 1.61 7.89
CA ILE A 309 25.23 1.84 7.04
C ILE A 309 24.42 3.04 7.59
N ASP A 310 24.38 4.14 6.83
CA ASP A 310 23.52 5.31 7.09
C ASP A 310 22.31 5.35 6.14
N GLU A 311 21.14 4.89 6.59
CA GLU A 311 19.89 4.94 5.82
C GLU A 311 19.40 6.38 5.57
N ILE A 312 19.75 7.35 6.43
CA ILE A 312 19.38 8.76 6.26
C ILE A 312 20.22 9.38 5.15
N GLN A 313 21.53 9.11 5.12
CA GLN A 313 22.40 9.56 4.03
C GLN A 313 22.03 8.89 2.70
N GLN A 314 21.66 7.60 2.71
CA GLN A 314 21.11 6.92 1.52
C GLN A 314 19.73 7.48 1.10
N PHE A 315 18.94 7.97 2.05
CA PHE A 315 17.66 8.61 1.78
C PHE A 315 17.82 10.03 1.22
N GLN A 316 18.94 10.71 1.48
CA GLN A 316 19.33 11.99 0.86
C GLN A 316 19.72 11.78 -0.62
N SER A 317 18.77 11.30 -1.41
CA SER A 317 18.84 11.22 -2.88
C SER A 317 18.02 12.36 -3.48
N ALA A 318 18.53 13.03 -4.51
CA ALA A 318 17.88 14.18 -5.13
C ALA A 318 16.50 13.77 -5.67
N ARG A 319 15.50 14.32 -5.02
CA ARG A 319 14.10 14.10 -5.32
C ARG A 319 13.51 15.42 -5.76
N TRP A 320 12.73 15.37 -6.83
CA TRP A 320 11.91 16.51 -7.24
C TRP A 320 10.67 16.59 -6.33
N ILE A 321 10.47 17.74 -5.70
CA ILE A 321 9.27 18.03 -4.90
C ILE A 321 8.53 19.16 -5.59
N ALA A 322 7.31 18.88 -6.06
CA ALA A 322 6.48 19.88 -6.72
C ALA A 322 5.96 20.91 -5.70
N PRO A 323 5.73 22.18 -6.08
CA PRO A 323 5.20 23.19 -5.15
C PRO A 323 3.88 22.80 -4.45
N PRO A 324 2.88 22.20 -5.12
CA PRO A 324 1.68 21.71 -4.45
C PRO A 324 1.97 20.57 -3.47
N GLU A 325 2.95 19.71 -3.75
CA GLU A 325 3.37 18.67 -2.81
C GLU A 325 3.96 19.29 -1.54
N ALA A 326 4.84 20.28 -1.70
CA ALA A 326 5.43 20.99 -0.58
C ALA A 326 4.34 21.58 0.33
N MET A 327 3.34 22.25 -0.26
CA MET A 327 2.22 22.82 0.50
C MET A 327 1.37 21.76 1.18
N TRP A 328 1.03 20.66 0.49
CA TRP A 328 0.31 19.53 1.07
C TRP A 328 1.01 18.99 2.33
N ARG A 329 2.34 18.87 2.27
CA ARG A 329 3.17 18.39 3.37
C ARG A 329 3.31 19.40 4.51
N ILE A 330 3.38 20.70 4.19
CA ILE A 330 3.43 21.79 5.17
C ILE A 330 2.12 21.84 5.96
N TYR A 331 0.97 21.73 5.30
CA TYR A 331 -0.34 21.70 5.95
C TYR A 331 -0.61 20.42 6.75
N GLY A 332 0.28 19.43 6.68
CA GLY A 332 0.08 18.14 7.36
C GLY A 332 -1.07 17.33 6.78
N PHE A 333 -1.48 17.58 5.54
CA PHE A 333 -2.53 16.81 4.89
C PHE A 333 -2.09 15.37 4.68
N ILE A 334 -3.03 14.44 4.93
CA ILE A 334 -2.80 13.01 4.81
C ILE A 334 -2.61 12.65 3.33
N LEU A 335 -1.50 11.99 3.00
CA LEU A 335 -1.17 11.57 1.64
C LEU A 335 -1.71 10.19 1.28
N ASN A 336 -2.13 9.42 2.27
CA ASN A 336 -2.59 8.07 2.07
C ASN A 336 -3.49 7.65 3.23
N GLU A 337 -4.49 6.85 2.93
CA GLU A 337 -5.40 6.32 3.93
C GLU A 337 -5.77 4.89 3.55
N MET A 338 -5.99 4.06 4.55
CA MET A 338 -6.43 2.68 4.39
C MET A 338 -7.54 2.39 5.39
N HIS A 339 -8.62 1.79 4.90
CA HIS A 339 -9.75 1.38 5.71
C HIS A 339 -10.10 -0.09 5.42
N PRO A 340 -10.34 -0.91 6.47
CA PRO A 340 -9.95 -0.66 7.86
C PRO A 340 -8.42 -0.50 8.01
N SER A 341 -7.96 0.07 9.12
CA SER A 341 -6.52 0.18 9.35
C SER A 341 -5.90 -1.20 9.57
N VAL A 342 -4.66 -1.39 9.13
CA VAL A 342 -3.93 -2.66 9.30
C VAL A 342 -2.91 -2.55 10.42
N TYR A 343 -2.92 -3.51 11.34
CA TYR A 343 -2.00 -3.60 12.46
C TYR A 343 -0.92 -4.64 12.16
N SER A 344 0.33 -4.21 12.05
CA SER A 344 1.46 -5.13 11.79
C SER A 344 1.93 -5.79 13.09
N LEU A 345 1.63 -7.07 13.25
CA LEU A 345 1.96 -7.88 14.42
C LEU A 345 3.40 -8.40 14.36
N HIS A 346 4.10 -8.32 15.50
CA HIS A 346 5.47 -8.79 15.62
C HIS A 346 5.56 -10.30 15.48
N LEU A 347 6.63 -10.76 14.83
CA LEU A 347 7.03 -12.15 14.70
C LEU A 347 8.51 -12.24 15.03
N HIS A 348 8.84 -13.12 15.96
CA HIS A 348 10.20 -13.45 16.37
C HIS A 348 10.17 -14.81 17.05
N LEU A 349 11.32 -15.48 17.12
CA LEU A 349 11.49 -16.63 17.98
C LEU A 349 11.61 -16.17 19.43
N GLU A 350 11.53 -17.12 20.36
CA GLU A 350 11.75 -16.85 21.78
C GLU A 350 13.06 -16.09 21.98
N ASP A 351 13.00 -15.03 22.79
CA ASP A 351 14.12 -14.12 23.09
C ASP A 351 14.79 -13.45 21.89
N GLN A 352 14.15 -13.46 20.71
CA GLN A 352 14.65 -12.80 19.49
C GLN A 352 13.81 -11.57 19.09
N HIS A 353 13.04 -10.97 19.99
CA HIS A 353 12.39 -9.69 19.73
C HIS A 353 13.37 -8.53 19.75
N LEU A 354 12.99 -7.45 19.06
CA LEU A 354 13.76 -6.20 19.09
C LEU A 354 13.50 -5.44 20.39
N VAL A 355 14.57 -5.04 21.06
CA VAL A 355 14.58 -4.17 22.24
C VAL A 355 15.29 -2.87 21.92
N ALA A 356 14.61 -1.76 22.17
CA ALA A 356 15.20 -0.44 22.11
C ALA A 356 15.84 -0.11 23.46
N PHE A 357 17.03 0.48 23.42
CA PHE A 357 17.79 0.92 24.58
C PHE A 357 18.63 2.15 24.22
N HIS A 358 18.94 2.97 25.21
CA HIS A 358 19.79 4.14 25.07
C HIS A 358 21.27 3.78 25.19
N ALA A 359 22.14 4.62 24.60
CA ALA A 359 23.58 4.39 24.60
C ALA A 359 24.22 4.36 26.00
N HIS A 360 23.54 4.95 27.00
CA HIS A 360 24.00 5.01 28.38
C HIS A 360 23.29 4.00 29.28
N ASP A 361 22.38 3.19 28.72
CA ASP A 361 21.71 2.16 29.50
C ASP A 361 22.68 1.05 29.86
N ASN A 362 22.56 0.56 31.10
CA ASN A 362 23.24 -0.65 31.51
C ASN A 362 22.50 -1.86 30.90
N LEU A 363 23.16 -2.60 30.02
CA LEU A 363 22.56 -3.74 29.33
C LEU A 363 22.01 -4.80 30.31
N ASN A 364 22.60 -4.98 31.49
CA ASN A 364 22.06 -5.89 32.52
C ASN A 364 20.71 -5.41 33.07
N ASN A 365 20.53 -4.10 33.25
CA ASN A 365 19.25 -3.54 33.70
C ASN A 365 18.20 -3.62 32.60
N VAL A 366 18.62 -3.44 31.34
CA VAL A 366 17.75 -3.62 30.16
C VAL A 366 17.26 -5.06 30.08
N LEU A 367 18.12 -6.07 30.27
CA LEU A 367 17.71 -7.48 30.25
C LEU A 367 16.84 -7.88 31.44
N ARG A 368 17.10 -7.35 32.63
CA ARG A 368 16.33 -7.66 33.84
C ARG A 368 14.96 -6.96 33.89
N SER A 369 14.67 -6.10 32.93
CA SER A 369 13.42 -5.37 32.90
C SER A 369 12.29 -6.24 32.36
N ASP A 370 11.29 -6.54 33.18
CA ASP A 370 10.06 -7.21 32.73
C ASP A 370 9.41 -6.48 31.55
N PHE A 371 9.60 -5.16 31.46
CA PHE A 371 9.08 -4.37 30.36
C PHE A 371 9.78 -4.68 29.02
N THR A 372 11.09 -4.95 29.00
CA THR A 372 11.83 -5.20 27.75
C THR A 372 11.58 -6.61 27.21
N ALA A 373 11.31 -7.58 28.08
CA ALA A 373 10.88 -8.94 27.72
C ALA A 373 9.52 -8.97 27.00
N LYS A 374 8.68 -7.94 27.19
CA LYS A 374 7.36 -7.85 26.59
C LYS A 374 7.38 -7.40 25.14
N SER A 375 6.67 -8.15 24.31
CA SER A 375 6.40 -7.90 22.90
C SER A 375 4.91 -8.17 22.63
N MET A 376 4.41 -7.74 21.46
CA MET A 376 3.05 -8.07 21.03
C MET A 376 2.77 -9.58 21.05
N LEU A 377 3.77 -10.41 20.73
CA LEU A 377 3.62 -11.86 20.63
C LEU A 377 3.67 -12.53 22.01
N THR A 378 4.59 -12.11 22.88
CA THR A 378 4.68 -12.66 24.25
C THR A 378 3.45 -12.29 25.07
N GLU A 379 2.96 -11.06 24.92
CA GLU A 379 1.74 -10.61 25.59
C GLU A 379 0.48 -11.22 24.98
N PHE A 380 0.49 -11.61 23.70
CA PHE A 380 -0.59 -12.42 23.13
C PHE A 380 -0.71 -13.77 23.85
N PHE A 381 0.42 -14.45 24.07
CA PHE A 381 0.46 -15.69 24.85
C PHE A 381 0.00 -15.48 26.30
N SER A 382 0.51 -14.44 26.98
CA SER A 382 0.10 -14.11 28.36
C SER A 382 -1.40 -13.78 28.46
N THR A 383 -1.94 -13.04 27.49
CA THR A 383 -3.38 -12.74 27.45
C THR A 383 -4.20 -14.02 27.24
N ASN A 384 -3.73 -14.95 26.41
CA ASN A 384 -4.41 -16.24 26.23
C ASN A 384 -4.41 -17.08 27.51
N GLN A 385 -3.42 -16.95 28.40
CA GLN A 385 -3.43 -17.65 29.70
C GLN A 385 -4.57 -17.19 30.59
N THR A 386 -4.90 -15.89 30.58
CA THR A 386 -5.84 -15.28 31.53
C THR A 386 -7.24 -15.01 30.95
N ASN A 387 -7.38 -14.92 29.63
CA ASN A 387 -8.63 -14.50 28.98
C ASN A 387 -9.16 -15.56 28.01
N GLU A 388 -10.33 -16.13 28.33
CA GLU A 388 -10.97 -17.17 27.50
C GLU A 388 -11.39 -16.67 26.11
N ASN A 389 -11.78 -15.40 25.99
CA ASN A 389 -12.13 -14.83 24.68
C ASN A 389 -10.90 -14.62 23.80
N ALA A 390 -9.74 -14.34 24.40
CA ALA A 390 -8.47 -14.28 23.69
C ALA A 390 -8.11 -15.64 23.06
N ARG A 391 -8.37 -16.74 23.78
CA ARG A 391 -8.11 -18.12 23.31
C ARG A 391 -8.89 -18.51 22.04
N LYS A 392 -10.02 -17.84 21.77
CA LYS A 392 -10.84 -18.08 20.58
C LYS A 392 -10.23 -17.47 19.32
N LEU A 393 -9.21 -16.63 19.41
CA LEU A 393 -8.68 -15.86 18.29
C LEU A 393 -7.36 -16.42 17.75
N LEU A 394 -7.16 -16.28 16.44
CA LEU A 394 -5.82 -16.40 15.84
C LEU A 394 -5.02 -15.15 16.15
N TYR A 395 -3.68 -15.25 16.11
CA TYR A 395 -2.83 -14.09 16.37
C TYR A 395 -3.13 -12.93 15.39
N LYS A 396 -3.36 -13.22 14.10
CA LYS A 396 -3.76 -12.22 13.09
C LYS A 396 -5.13 -11.57 13.33
N GLU A 397 -6.03 -12.24 14.04
CA GLU A 397 -7.36 -11.73 14.38
C GLU A 397 -7.33 -10.95 15.70
N PHE A 398 -6.26 -11.08 16.48
CA PHE A 398 -6.15 -10.47 17.79
C PHE A 398 -6.38 -8.95 17.80
N PRO A 399 -5.83 -8.17 16.85
CA PRO A 399 -6.09 -6.74 16.78
C PRO A 399 -7.55 -6.37 16.48
N GLU A 400 -8.38 -7.30 16.01
CA GLU A 400 -9.81 -7.07 15.77
C GLU A 400 -10.55 -6.94 17.12
N ALA A 401 -10.11 -7.65 18.16
CA ALA A 401 -10.73 -7.65 19.49
C ALA A 401 -9.92 -6.93 20.57
N PHE A 402 -8.60 -6.75 20.37
CA PHE A 402 -7.70 -6.12 21.34
C PHE A 402 -6.90 -4.96 20.73
N VAL A 403 -6.44 -4.04 21.58
CA VAL A 403 -5.61 -2.89 21.25
C VAL A 403 -4.32 -2.99 22.03
N TRP A 404 -3.19 -2.91 21.32
CA TRP A 404 -1.87 -2.86 21.93
C TRP A 404 -1.64 -1.49 22.57
N ASN A 405 -1.39 -1.47 23.87
CA ASN A 405 -0.93 -0.29 24.58
C ASN A 405 0.59 -0.28 24.60
N GLN A 406 1.21 0.58 23.80
CA GLN A 406 2.66 0.68 23.70
C GLN A 406 3.33 1.16 24.99
N GLN A 407 2.66 1.99 25.80
CA GLN A 407 3.22 2.55 27.03
C GLN A 407 3.33 1.51 28.14
N HIS A 408 2.33 0.63 28.25
CA HIS A 408 2.30 -0.43 29.26
C HIS A 408 2.72 -1.80 28.71
N LYS A 409 2.90 -1.91 27.39
CA LYS A 409 3.15 -3.15 26.65
C LYS A 409 2.18 -4.26 27.05
N ILE A 410 0.88 -3.97 26.92
CA ILE A 410 -0.20 -4.92 27.21
C ILE A 410 -1.28 -4.85 26.13
N TRP A 411 -2.03 -5.93 25.98
CA TRP A 411 -3.25 -5.95 25.18
C TRP A 411 -4.47 -5.59 26.03
N THR A 412 -5.28 -4.67 25.53
CA THR A 412 -6.53 -4.24 26.20
C THR A 412 -7.72 -4.46 25.27
N PRO A 413 -8.93 -4.79 25.79
CA PRO A 413 -10.10 -4.99 24.93
C PRO A 413 -10.42 -3.77 24.06
N ARG A 414 -10.67 -4.01 22.78
CA ARG A 414 -11.00 -2.97 21.81
C ARG A 414 -12.44 -2.50 22.01
N LYS A 415 -12.62 -1.17 22.07
CA LYS A 415 -13.93 -0.53 22.23
C LYS A 415 -14.47 0.13 20.96
N LYS A 416 -13.60 0.56 20.05
CA LYS A 416 -13.96 1.34 18.85
C LYS A 416 -13.04 1.02 17.66
N LYS A 417 -13.52 1.36 16.45
CA LYS A 417 -12.87 1.22 15.14
C LYS A 417 -12.61 -0.23 14.72
N THR A 418 -12.74 -0.52 13.43
CA THR A 418 -12.38 -1.81 12.84
C THR A 418 -10.92 -1.78 12.40
N VAL A 419 -10.17 -2.83 12.74
CA VAL A 419 -8.75 -2.98 12.44
C VAL A 419 -8.53 -4.42 12.02
N ILE A 420 -7.66 -4.69 11.05
CA ILE A 420 -7.23 -6.05 10.72
C ILE A 420 -5.79 -6.28 11.17
N GLY A 421 -5.45 -7.46 11.66
CA GLY A 421 -4.07 -7.81 11.97
C GLY A 421 -3.34 -8.44 10.79
N ARG A 422 -2.05 -8.18 10.70
CA ARG A 422 -1.13 -8.79 9.73
C ARG A 422 0.14 -9.20 10.44
N ILE A 423 0.43 -10.50 10.49
CA ILE A 423 1.72 -10.99 10.98
C ILE A 423 2.78 -10.59 9.95
N VAL A 424 3.89 -9.99 10.40
CA VAL A 424 5.00 -9.64 9.50
C VAL A 424 5.44 -10.85 8.68
N THR A 425 5.80 -10.61 7.42
CA THR A 425 6.23 -11.65 6.49
C THR A 425 7.51 -12.31 7.00
N ALA A 426 7.57 -13.64 6.88
CA ALA A 426 8.78 -14.42 7.03
C ALA A 426 8.99 -15.22 5.74
N SER A 427 10.23 -15.26 5.26
CA SER A 427 10.68 -16.08 4.13
C SER A 427 10.95 -17.51 4.59
N PRO A 428 10.75 -18.55 3.75
CA PRO A 428 11.17 -19.92 4.06
C PRO A 428 12.65 -20.04 4.48
N PHE A 429 13.52 -19.16 3.98
CA PHE A 429 14.93 -19.07 4.39
C PHE A 429 15.13 -18.68 5.87
N GLU A 430 14.14 -18.08 6.52
CA GLU A 430 14.19 -17.72 7.94
C GLU A 430 13.90 -18.92 8.86
N GLY A 431 13.73 -20.13 8.30
CA GLY A 431 13.65 -21.39 9.04
C GLY A 431 12.53 -21.42 10.07
N GLU A 432 12.86 -21.67 11.34
CA GLU A 432 11.91 -21.78 12.45
C GLU A 432 10.97 -20.57 12.59
N ARG A 433 11.44 -19.35 12.26
CA ARG A 433 10.60 -18.15 12.29
C ARG A 433 9.49 -18.19 11.24
N TYR A 434 9.74 -18.81 10.09
CA TYR A 434 8.72 -19.04 9.06
C TYR A 434 7.69 -20.09 9.51
N TYR A 435 8.14 -21.19 10.10
CA TYR A 435 7.23 -22.22 10.60
C TYR A 435 6.38 -21.73 11.77
N LEU A 436 6.95 -20.93 12.68
CA LEU A 436 6.19 -20.22 13.72
C LEU A 436 5.11 -19.32 13.12
N ARG A 437 5.41 -18.58 12.04
CA ARG A 437 4.40 -17.78 11.33
C ARG A 437 3.27 -18.64 10.79
N ILE A 438 3.56 -19.80 10.22
CA ILE A 438 2.54 -20.75 9.75
C ILE A 438 1.66 -21.16 10.93
N LEU A 439 2.24 -21.59 12.03
CA LEU A 439 1.49 -22.00 13.23
C LEU A 439 0.60 -20.88 13.76
N LEU A 440 1.12 -19.66 13.91
CA LEU A 440 0.36 -18.49 14.39
C LEU A 440 -0.79 -18.07 13.46
N ASN A 441 -0.76 -18.50 12.18
CA ASN A 441 -1.85 -18.28 11.24
C ASN A 441 -2.99 -19.30 11.34
N HIS A 442 -2.76 -20.44 12.00
CA HIS A 442 -3.67 -21.59 12.02
C HIS A 442 -4.08 -22.05 13.42
N ILE A 443 -3.28 -21.78 14.44
CA ILE A 443 -3.52 -22.22 15.82
C ILE A 443 -4.12 -21.08 16.64
N ARG A 444 -5.26 -21.38 17.27
CA ARG A 444 -6.00 -20.45 18.15
C ARG A 444 -5.54 -20.61 19.59
N GLY A 445 -5.44 -19.50 20.31
CA GLY A 445 -5.18 -19.48 21.76
C GLY A 445 -3.90 -20.16 22.28
N PRO A 446 -2.76 -20.15 21.58
CA PRO A 446 -1.52 -20.69 22.15
C PRO A 446 -1.11 -19.94 23.43
N LEU A 447 -0.62 -20.66 24.43
CA LEU A 447 -0.28 -20.11 25.75
C LEU A 447 1.20 -19.73 25.92
N SER A 448 2.07 -20.20 25.02
CA SER A 448 3.52 -19.94 25.00
C SER A 448 4.14 -20.41 23.69
N PHE A 449 5.45 -20.15 23.49
CA PHE A 449 6.24 -20.72 22.39
C PHE A 449 6.31 -22.25 22.46
N ASP A 450 6.29 -22.85 23.65
CA ASP A 450 6.24 -24.31 23.78
C ASP A 450 4.85 -24.88 23.53
N HIS A 451 3.80 -24.21 24.04
CA HIS A 451 2.43 -24.69 23.88
C HIS A 451 2.00 -24.76 22.41
N ILE A 452 2.48 -23.85 21.56
CA ILE A 452 2.16 -23.87 20.12
C ILE A 452 2.82 -25.06 19.38
N LYS A 453 3.81 -25.73 19.99
CA LYS A 453 4.44 -26.95 19.45
C LYS A 453 3.72 -28.24 19.87
N ILE A 454 2.70 -28.16 20.74
CA ILE A 454 1.96 -29.33 21.22
C ILE A 454 0.90 -29.73 20.20
N VAL A 455 0.99 -30.95 19.68
CA VAL A 455 0.05 -31.53 18.72
C VAL A 455 -0.44 -32.86 19.26
N SER A 456 -1.75 -33.01 19.49
CA SER A 456 -2.34 -34.28 19.97
C SER A 456 -1.64 -34.86 21.21
N ASN A 457 -1.31 -34.01 22.19
CA ASN A 457 -0.56 -34.32 23.42
C ASN A 457 0.92 -34.72 23.23
N VAL A 458 1.48 -34.55 22.02
CA VAL A 458 2.91 -34.72 21.76
C VAL A 458 3.55 -33.34 21.58
N THR A 459 4.58 -33.04 22.37
CA THR A 459 5.36 -31.81 22.20
C THR A 459 6.40 -32.02 21.10
N ALA A 460 6.24 -31.32 19.97
CA ALA A 460 7.24 -31.33 18.92
C ALA A 460 8.50 -30.55 19.36
N PRO A 461 9.71 -31.00 19.00
CA PRO A 461 10.95 -30.31 19.33
C PRO A 461 11.11 -28.98 18.56
N THR A 462 10.57 -28.88 17.34
CA THR A 462 10.69 -27.70 16.47
C THR A 462 9.32 -27.20 15.99
N PHE A 463 9.22 -25.92 15.60
CA PHE A 463 8.03 -25.38 14.96
C PHE A 463 7.79 -26.02 13.60
N ARG A 464 8.85 -26.42 12.89
CA ARG A 464 8.72 -27.19 11.65
C ARG A 464 8.02 -28.53 11.88
N GLU A 465 8.44 -29.28 12.89
CA GLU A 465 7.81 -30.57 13.20
C GLU A 465 6.39 -30.38 13.70
N ALA A 466 6.12 -29.39 14.55
CA ALA A 466 4.75 -29.06 14.96
C ALA A 466 3.86 -28.75 13.74
N ALA A 467 4.35 -27.93 12.80
CA ALA A 467 3.61 -27.61 11.57
C ALA A 467 3.43 -28.84 10.67
N THR A 468 4.38 -29.78 10.68
CA THR A 468 4.30 -31.05 9.95
C THR A 468 3.23 -31.96 10.57
N LEU A 469 3.24 -32.13 11.90
CA LEU A 469 2.27 -32.94 12.66
C LEU A 469 0.85 -32.39 12.56
N HIS A 470 0.69 -31.08 12.48
CA HIS A 470 -0.59 -30.44 12.18
C HIS A 470 -1.05 -30.63 10.72
N GLY A 471 -0.25 -31.28 9.86
CA GLY A 471 -0.55 -31.45 8.45
C GLY A 471 -0.45 -30.14 7.65
N LEU A 472 0.16 -29.10 8.20
CA LEU A 472 0.29 -27.79 7.55
C LEU A 472 1.43 -27.77 6.53
N LEU A 473 2.41 -28.68 6.62
CA LEU A 473 3.53 -28.76 5.66
C LEU A 473 3.44 -29.92 4.67
N GLN A 474 2.67 -30.97 4.98
CA GLN A 474 2.58 -32.19 4.17
C GLN A 474 1.64 -32.09 2.97
N ARG A 475 1.02 -30.93 2.76
CA ARG A 475 0.24 -30.65 1.56
C ARG A 475 0.92 -29.53 0.80
N ASP A 476 1.02 -29.68 -0.51
CA ASP A 476 1.45 -28.60 -1.40
C ASP A 476 0.59 -27.34 -1.20
N THR A 477 -0.57 -27.43 -0.54
CA THR A 477 -1.42 -26.29 -0.15
C THR A 477 -0.69 -25.20 0.63
N SER A 478 0.25 -25.48 1.55
CA SER A 478 0.94 -24.37 2.26
C SER A 478 2.05 -23.72 1.44
N LEU A 479 2.65 -24.47 0.51
CA LEU A 479 3.60 -23.94 -0.47
C LEU A 479 2.85 -23.19 -1.57
N GLN A 480 1.67 -23.68 -1.96
CA GLN A 480 0.71 -23.01 -2.85
C GLN A 480 0.20 -21.75 -2.19
N ASP A 481 -0.16 -21.77 -0.91
CA ASP A 481 -0.55 -20.58 -0.16
C ASP A 481 0.61 -19.59 -0.06
N CYS A 482 1.84 -20.07 0.18
CA CYS A 482 3.05 -19.22 0.18
C CYS A 482 3.30 -18.59 -1.18
N MET A 483 3.20 -19.38 -2.26
CA MET A 483 3.37 -18.93 -3.64
C MET A 483 2.22 -18.04 -4.08
N GLN A 484 0.99 -18.31 -3.65
CA GLN A 484 -0.19 -17.53 -3.93
C GLN A 484 -0.09 -16.20 -3.20
N GLU A 485 0.21 -16.20 -1.90
CA GLU A 485 0.49 -15.01 -1.09
C GLU A 485 1.63 -14.20 -1.71
N ALA A 486 2.78 -14.83 -2.01
CA ALA A 486 3.90 -14.17 -2.65
C ALA A 486 3.57 -13.67 -4.05
N SER A 487 2.74 -14.38 -4.81
CA SER A 487 2.29 -13.90 -6.11
C SER A 487 1.56 -12.57 -5.92
N LEU A 488 0.78 -12.40 -4.84
CA LEU A 488 0.05 -11.15 -4.55
C LEU A 488 0.99 -9.94 -4.48
N TYR A 489 2.22 -10.11 -3.98
CA TYR A 489 3.09 -8.96 -3.65
C TYR A 489 4.52 -8.96 -4.23
N GLN A 490 5.01 -10.05 -4.80
CA GLN A 490 6.38 -10.16 -5.33
C GLN A 490 6.45 -9.87 -6.84
N ILE A 491 7.53 -9.22 -7.27
CA ILE A 491 7.85 -9.01 -8.70
C ILE A 491 8.31 -10.32 -9.35
N PRO A 492 8.18 -10.49 -10.69
CA PRO A 492 8.47 -11.77 -11.36
C PRO A 492 9.85 -12.36 -11.07
N HIS A 493 10.89 -11.53 -10.90
CA HIS A 493 12.22 -12.02 -10.50
C HIS A 493 12.23 -12.57 -9.06
N SER A 494 11.60 -11.87 -8.11
CA SER A 494 11.55 -12.28 -6.70
C SER A 494 10.68 -13.52 -6.53
N LEU A 495 9.57 -13.60 -7.26
CA LEU A 495 8.69 -14.76 -7.27
C LEU A 495 9.42 -16.00 -7.84
N ARG A 496 10.18 -15.86 -8.94
CA ARG A 496 11.03 -16.95 -9.46
C ARG A 496 12.08 -17.40 -8.45
N ARG A 497 12.67 -16.46 -7.70
CA ARG A 497 13.63 -16.78 -6.65
C ARG A 497 12.97 -17.51 -5.47
N LEU A 498 11.78 -17.09 -5.06
CA LEU A 498 10.99 -17.79 -4.04
C LEU A 498 10.61 -19.20 -4.50
N PHE A 499 10.16 -19.36 -5.74
CA PHE A 499 9.86 -20.67 -6.31
C PHE A 499 11.08 -21.60 -6.26
N ALA A 500 12.23 -21.14 -6.75
CA ALA A 500 13.49 -21.89 -6.67
C ALA A 500 13.86 -22.25 -5.22
N THR A 501 13.56 -21.37 -4.26
CA THR A 501 13.78 -21.62 -2.83
C THR A 501 12.89 -22.75 -2.32
N ILE A 502 11.60 -22.72 -2.67
CA ILE A 502 10.65 -23.75 -2.27
C ILE A 502 11.09 -25.11 -2.82
N LEU A 503 11.55 -25.17 -4.07
CA LEU A 503 12.09 -26.41 -4.66
C LEU A 503 13.27 -26.97 -3.87
N VAL A 504 14.22 -26.12 -3.46
CA VAL A 504 15.46 -26.55 -2.82
C VAL A 504 15.26 -26.93 -1.35
N TYR A 505 14.43 -26.19 -0.62
CA TYR A 505 14.38 -26.28 0.85
C TYR A 505 13.10 -26.90 1.40
N CYS A 506 12.01 -26.88 0.62
CA CYS A 506 10.71 -27.37 1.07
C CYS A 506 10.32 -28.70 0.45
N ASN A 507 11.02 -29.18 -0.58
CA ASN A 507 10.76 -30.44 -1.28
C ASN A 507 9.27 -30.66 -1.58
N PRO A 508 8.62 -29.79 -2.38
CA PRO A 508 7.21 -29.94 -2.72
C PRO A 508 6.93 -31.30 -3.38
N THR A 509 5.75 -31.85 -3.10
CA THR A 509 5.38 -33.20 -3.55
C THR A 509 5.05 -33.19 -5.04
N ASN A 510 4.37 -32.13 -5.52
CA ASN A 510 4.14 -31.85 -6.93
C ASN A 510 4.60 -30.42 -7.31
N PRO A 511 5.88 -30.23 -7.63
CA PRO A 511 6.42 -28.92 -7.99
C PRO A 511 5.79 -28.27 -9.23
N ARG A 512 5.09 -29.04 -10.08
CA ARG A 512 4.46 -28.52 -11.30
C ARG A 512 3.12 -27.81 -11.03
N GLU A 513 2.52 -28.03 -9.86
CA GLU A 513 1.29 -27.34 -9.44
C GLU A 513 1.54 -25.99 -8.74
N LEU A 514 2.79 -25.70 -8.38
CA LEU A 514 3.26 -24.44 -7.76
C LEU A 514 3.67 -23.41 -8.81
#